data_AF-A0A813J147-F1
#
_entry.id   AF-A0A813J147-F1
#
_cell.length_a   1.000
_cell.length_b   1.000
_cell.length_c   1.000
_cell.angle_alpha   90.00
_cell.angle_beta   90.00
_cell.angle_gamma   90.00
#
_symmetry.space_group_name_H-M   'P 1'
#
loop_
_entity.id
_entity.type
_entity.pdbx_description
1 polymer ?
#
loop_
_entity_poly.entity_id
_entity_poly.type
_entity_poly.pdbx_seq_one_letter_code
_entity_poly.pdbx_strand_id
1 'polypeptide(L)'
;ALPALLEDLSGQVAEAFSKEEWYAKWGSHYLPSLLCAHRSQQCNNFKDPGVQHYGGNLFGTLRDQADEVFCNLEAPVPVPRAAVAAPAAAAPRGLFARAVSPEAAPAAAVSMAAYYDRYAGCIDGLSRVHLADGSRRRMVDVVKGDLLESLGPASPAGPQGAAAEVLCVVRTVAPLGRFRLVQLPEGGPRVTPYHPVLSDGAWRFPSDLAAVEELECDSVFTFVLADGAAAFVVEGVSCVSLGHGLQEGVARHPYLGSPKVLEDLSRFPGFRSGLVDLPSESVIRDETGLICGLRPSRI
;
A
#
# COMPACT_ATOMS: atom_id res chain seq x y z
N ALA A 1 23.22 -10.55 10.39
CA ALA A 1 24.23 -9.50 10.69
C ALA A 1 24.91 -8.98 9.43
N LEU A 2 25.85 -9.70 8.80
CA LEU A 2 26.58 -9.15 7.64
C LEU A 2 25.71 -8.90 6.39
N PRO A 3 24.77 -9.78 6.00
CA PRO A 3 23.87 -9.50 4.88
C PRO A 3 22.94 -8.30 5.14
N ALA A 4 22.43 -8.18 6.36
CA ALA A 4 21.57 -7.07 6.78
C ALA A 4 22.28 -5.71 6.76
N LEU A 5 23.56 -5.67 7.13
CA LEU A 5 24.38 -4.46 7.01
C LEU A 5 24.61 -4.05 5.56
N LEU A 6 24.80 -5.03 4.66
CA LEU A 6 24.92 -4.73 3.23
C LEU A 6 23.61 -4.16 2.66
N GLU A 7 22.47 -4.67 3.15
CA GLU A 7 21.16 -4.16 2.79
C GLU A 7 20.98 -2.69 3.21
N ASP A 8 21.27 -2.35 4.47
CA ASP A 8 21.25 -0.95 4.96
C ASP A 8 22.12 -0.03 4.09
N LEU A 9 23.34 -0.48 3.76
CA LEU A 9 24.29 0.25 2.92
C LEU A 9 23.77 0.49 1.50
N SER A 10 23.13 -0.52 0.91
CA SER A 10 22.55 -0.43 -0.44
C SER A 10 21.20 0.30 -0.49
N GLY A 11 20.53 0.45 0.66
CA GLY A 11 19.24 1.09 0.81
C GLY A 11 19.35 2.59 1.14
N GLN A 12 18.79 2.99 2.29
CA GLN A 12 18.67 4.41 2.64
C GLN A 12 20.02 5.09 2.86
N VAL A 13 21.09 4.35 3.19
CA VAL A 13 22.44 4.91 3.28
C VAL A 13 22.93 5.38 1.91
N ALA A 14 22.84 4.54 0.88
CA ALA A 14 23.18 4.95 -0.48
C ALA A 14 22.25 6.08 -0.98
N GLU A 15 20.96 6.00 -0.63
CA GLU A 15 19.99 7.03 -1.01
C GLU A 15 20.35 8.40 -0.42
N ALA A 16 20.72 8.46 0.86
CA ALA A 16 21.11 9.69 1.54
C ALA A 16 22.23 10.44 0.81
N PHE A 17 23.21 9.71 0.23
CA PHE A 17 24.33 10.31 -0.50
C PHE A 17 24.06 10.52 -1.99
N SER A 18 22.96 9.99 -2.53
CA SER A 18 22.67 10.06 -3.97
C SER A 18 22.27 11.46 -4.46
N LYS A 19 21.82 12.34 -3.55
CA LYS A 19 21.49 13.74 -3.82
C LYS A 19 21.84 14.63 -2.64
N GLU A 20 22.44 15.78 -2.91
CA GLU A 20 22.77 16.78 -1.88
C GLU A 20 21.53 17.25 -1.11
N GLU A 21 20.40 17.42 -1.80
CA GLU A 21 19.11 17.77 -1.18
C GLU A 21 18.66 16.74 -0.13
N TRP A 22 18.81 15.44 -0.43
CA TRP A 22 18.39 14.37 0.47
C TRP A 22 19.32 14.24 1.67
N TYR A 23 20.63 14.39 1.44
CA TYR A 23 21.61 14.49 2.52
C TYR A 23 21.28 15.65 3.46
N ALA A 24 21.01 16.85 2.92
CA ALA A 24 20.68 18.02 3.72
C ALA A 24 19.34 17.85 4.46
N LYS A 25 18.32 17.29 3.79
CA LYS A 25 16.96 17.17 4.34
C LYS A 25 16.85 16.12 5.45
N TRP A 26 17.49 14.97 5.31
CA TRP A 26 17.37 13.87 6.28
C TRP A 26 18.64 13.04 6.46
N GLY A 27 19.47 12.86 5.42
CA GLY A 27 20.66 12.00 5.48
C GLY A 27 21.66 12.40 6.57
N SER A 28 21.90 13.69 6.75
CA SER A 28 22.79 14.25 7.78
C SER A 28 22.38 13.95 9.22
N HIS A 29 21.10 13.60 9.45
CA HIS A 29 20.58 13.18 10.75
C HIS A 29 20.46 11.65 10.87
N TYR A 30 20.03 11.02 9.78
CA TYR A 30 19.86 9.56 9.69
C TYR A 30 21.19 8.82 9.89
N LEU A 31 22.25 9.22 9.18
CA LEU A 31 23.53 8.48 9.20
C LEU A 31 24.20 8.46 10.58
N PRO A 32 24.29 9.58 11.34
CA PRO A 32 24.77 9.53 12.72
C PRO A 32 23.88 8.70 13.64
N SER A 33 22.55 8.70 13.42
CA SER A 33 21.61 7.89 14.20
C SER A 33 21.87 6.40 14.00
N LEU A 34 21.99 5.95 12.74
CA LEU A 34 22.29 4.55 12.40
C LEU A 34 23.66 4.12 12.96
N LEU A 35 24.68 4.98 12.81
CA LEU A 35 26.01 4.73 13.37
C LEU A 35 25.96 4.56 14.90
N CYS A 36 25.26 5.46 15.60
CA CYS A 36 25.11 5.40 17.06
C CYS A 36 24.33 4.16 17.51
N ALA A 37 23.35 3.73 16.72
CA ALA A 37 22.56 2.52 16.98
C ALA A 37 23.43 1.25 16.90
N HIS A 38 24.26 1.12 15.85
CA HIS A 38 25.24 0.03 15.78
C HIS A 38 26.27 0.08 16.90
N ARG A 39 26.81 1.27 17.21
CA ARG A 39 27.81 1.46 18.27
C ARG A 39 27.27 1.08 19.64
N SER A 40 25.99 1.40 19.88
CA SER A 40 25.32 1.14 21.16
C SER A 40 24.57 -0.20 21.19
N GLN A 41 24.57 -0.94 20.07
CA GLN A 41 23.80 -2.17 19.87
C GLN A 41 22.32 -1.99 20.25
N GLN A 42 21.67 -1.00 19.62
CA GLN A 42 20.27 -0.67 19.86
C GLN A 42 19.44 -0.80 18.57
N CYS A 43 18.25 -1.37 18.67
CA CYS A 43 17.25 -1.33 17.61
C CYS A 43 16.46 -0.01 17.72
N ASN A 44 16.95 1.02 17.04
CA ASN A 44 16.39 2.38 17.13
C ASN A 44 15.25 2.65 16.14
N ASN A 45 15.09 1.82 15.11
CA ASN A 45 14.05 1.97 14.10
C ASN A 45 13.66 0.58 13.54
N PHE A 46 12.58 0.51 12.75
CA PHE A 46 12.06 -0.73 12.16
C PHE A 46 12.47 -0.94 10.69
N LYS A 47 13.10 0.07 10.06
CA LYS A 47 13.34 0.13 8.61
C LYS A 47 14.67 -0.50 8.21
N ASP A 48 15.69 -0.37 9.05
CA ASP A 48 17.04 -0.84 8.75
C ASP A 48 17.22 -2.28 9.28
N PRO A 49 17.35 -3.29 8.40
CA PRO A 49 17.67 -4.67 8.76
C PRO A 49 18.84 -4.83 9.73
N GLY A 50 19.91 -4.04 9.59
CA GLY A 50 21.14 -4.24 10.35
C GLY A 50 20.97 -4.02 11.85
N VAL A 51 20.05 -3.14 12.27
CA VAL A 51 19.79 -2.87 13.70
C VAL A 51 18.71 -3.77 14.30
N GLN A 52 17.92 -4.50 13.49
CA GLN A 52 16.86 -5.39 13.98
C GLN A 52 17.39 -6.57 14.80
N HIS A 53 18.67 -6.89 14.66
CA HIS A 53 19.33 -7.94 15.44
C HIS A 53 19.65 -7.51 16.88
N TYR A 54 19.60 -6.21 17.16
CA TYR A 54 19.86 -5.68 18.49
C TYR A 54 18.60 -5.67 19.34
N GLY A 55 18.78 -5.98 20.61
CA GLY A 55 17.68 -6.23 21.54
C GLY A 55 17.58 -7.71 21.90
N GLY A 56 16.72 -8.02 22.86
CA GLY A 56 16.43 -9.37 23.31
C GLY A 56 14.94 -9.58 23.51
N ASN A 57 14.54 -10.76 23.94
CA ASN A 57 13.13 -11.14 24.07
C ASN A 57 12.29 -10.10 24.83
N LEU A 58 12.81 -9.55 25.92
CA LEU A 58 12.13 -8.50 26.69
C LEU A 58 11.90 -7.22 25.88
N PHE A 59 12.92 -6.76 25.15
CA PHE A 59 12.80 -5.59 24.28
C PHE A 59 11.80 -5.85 23.15
N GLY A 60 11.85 -7.05 22.54
CA GLY A 60 10.88 -7.48 21.54
C GLY A 60 9.46 -7.42 22.08
N THR A 61 9.19 -8.04 23.23
CA THR A 61 7.86 -8.01 23.87
C THR A 61 7.39 -6.59 24.17
N LEU A 62 8.25 -5.74 24.74
CA LEU A 62 7.88 -4.35 25.06
C LEU A 62 7.64 -3.52 23.81
N ARG A 63 8.45 -3.72 22.77
CA ARG A 63 8.26 -3.07 21.46
C ARG A 63 6.93 -3.50 20.86
N ASP A 64 6.64 -4.79 20.83
CA ASP A 64 5.43 -5.33 20.21
C ASP A 64 4.17 -4.87 20.98
N GLN A 65 4.24 -4.80 22.32
CA GLN A 65 3.18 -4.21 23.15
C GLN A 65 3.00 -2.70 22.89
N ALA A 66 4.09 -1.94 22.79
CA ALA A 66 4.02 -0.52 22.46
C ALA A 66 3.50 -0.29 21.04
N ASP A 67 3.85 -1.17 20.11
CA ASP A 67 3.39 -1.15 18.73
C ASP A 67 1.90 -1.46 18.62
N GLU A 68 1.42 -2.47 19.35
CA GLU A 68 0.01 -2.81 19.47
C GLU A 68 -0.79 -1.62 20.04
N VAL A 69 -0.30 -1.00 21.12
CA VAL A 69 -0.92 0.20 21.70
C VAL A 69 -0.97 1.31 20.65
N PHE A 70 0.14 1.60 19.97
CA PHE A 70 0.23 2.65 18.95
C PHE A 70 -0.70 2.40 17.76
N CYS A 71 -0.73 1.17 17.25
CA CYS A 71 -1.58 0.76 16.14
C CYS A 71 -3.07 0.90 16.47
N ASN A 72 -3.43 0.70 17.73
CA ASN A 72 -4.79 0.81 18.24
C ASN A 72 -5.14 2.21 18.77
N LEU A 73 -4.23 3.18 18.70
CA LEU A 73 -4.57 4.57 19.01
C LEU A 73 -5.56 5.10 17.98
N GLU A 74 -6.59 5.78 18.46
CA GLU A 74 -7.49 6.53 17.59
C GLU A 74 -6.69 7.58 16.81
N ALA A 75 -7.04 7.74 15.53
CA ALA A 75 -6.39 8.70 14.65
C ALA A 75 -6.39 10.08 15.32
N PRO A 76 -5.25 10.79 15.35
CA PRO A 76 -5.19 12.09 15.98
C PRO A 76 -6.19 13.04 15.30
N VAL A 77 -7.03 13.69 16.11
CA VAL A 77 -7.99 14.68 15.60
C VAL A 77 -7.20 15.79 14.89
N PRO A 78 -7.41 16.02 13.58
CA PRO A 78 -6.68 17.04 12.87
C PRO A 78 -7.00 18.40 13.48
N VAL A 79 -6.01 19.02 14.12
CA VAL A 79 -6.09 20.44 14.47
C VAL A 79 -6.02 21.25 13.17
N PRO A 80 -7.01 22.10 12.87
CA PRO A 80 -6.90 23.01 11.73
C PRO A 80 -5.63 23.83 11.90
N ARG A 81 -4.65 23.65 11.00
CA ARG A 81 -3.55 24.62 10.89
C ARG A 81 -4.22 25.94 10.57
N ALA A 82 -4.15 26.90 11.50
CA ALA A 82 -4.59 28.25 11.24
C ALA A 82 -3.86 28.70 9.96
N ALA A 83 -4.63 28.95 8.90
CA ALA A 83 -4.08 29.50 7.67
C ALA A 83 -3.34 30.77 8.06
N VAL A 84 -2.03 30.81 7.82
CA VAL A 84 -1.24 32.02 8.00
C VAL A 84 -1.86 33.03 7.04
N ALA A 85 -2.57 34.01 7.58
CA ALA A 85 -3.29 34.99 6.79
C ALA A 85 -2.29 35.71 5.88
N ALA A 86 -2.40 35.49 4.57
CA ALA A 86 -1.69 36.32 3.61
C ALA A 86 -2.15 37.78 3.80
N PRO A 87 -1.23 38.77 3.76
CA PRO A 87 -1.61 40.16 3.93
C PRO A 87 -2.58 40.57 2.81
N ALA A 88 -3.73 41.11 3.20
CA ALA A 88 -4.80 41.50 2.31
C ALA A 88 -4.36 42.63 1.37
N ALA A 89 -4.28 42.34 0.06
CA ALA A 89 -4.24 43.38 -0.95
C ALA A 89 -5.65 44.01 -1.08
N ALA A 90 -5.70 45.34 -0.99
CA ALA A 90 -6.92 46.12 -1.05
C ALA A 90 -7.56 46.06 -2.45
N ALA A 91 -8.82 45.65 -2.53
CA ALA A 91 -9.69 45.86 -3.68
C ALA A 91 -11.15 46.12 -3.22
N PRO A 92 -11.94 46.91 -3.97
CA PRO A 92 -13.03 47.70 -3.41
C PRO A 92 -14.36 46.95 -3.32
N ARG A 93 -15.20 47.44 -2.41
CA ARG A 93 -16.53 46.92 -2.07
C ARG A 93 -17.48 46.91 -3.27
N GLY A 94 -17.96 45.72 -3.62
CA GLY A 94 -19.05 45.47 -4.56
C GLY A 94 -19.95 44.35 -4.02
N LEU A 95 -21.26 44.56 -4.16
CA LEU A 95 -22.34 43.97 -3.39
C LEU A 95 -22.96 42.76 -4.12
N PHE A 96 -22.45 41.52 -3.97
CA PHE A 96 -23.19 40.32 -4.41
C PHE A 96 -22.91 39.08 -3.54
N ALA A 97 -24.02 38.47 -3.10
CA ALA A 97 -24.24 37.12 -2.58
C ALA A 97 -23.04 36.33 -1.98
N ARG A 98 -23.08 36.15 -0.66
CA ARG A 98 -22.28 35.19 0.09
C ARG A 98 -22.72 33.77 -0.28
N ALA A 99 -22.06 33.18 -1.29
CA ALA A 99 -22.12 31.75 -1.52
C ALA A 99 -21.51 31.03 -0.31
N VAL A 100 -22.28 30.12 0.27
CA VAL A 100 -21.83 29.21 1.32
C VAL A 100 -20.81 28.27 0.67
N SER A 101 -19.54 28.37 1.06
CA SER A 101 -18.51 27.41 0.69
C SER A 101 -18.97 26.01 1.15
N PRO A 102 -18.86 24.96 0.32
CA PRO A 102 -19.11 23.61 0.79
C PRO A 102 -18.11 23.31 1.91
N GLU A 103 -18.66 22.87 3.03
CA GLU A 103 -17.91 22.42 4.19
C GLU A 103 -16.94 21.32 3.73
N ALA A 104 -15.64 21.54 3.90
CA ALA A 104 -14.63 20.56 3.52
C ALA A 104 -14.90 19.29 4.33
N ALA A 105 -15.09 18.17 3.62
CA ALA A 105 -15.31 16.87 4.26
C ALA A 105 -14.19 16.59 5.27
N PRO A 106 -14.51 16.04 6.46
CA PRO A 106 -13.50 15.72 7.45
C PRO A 106 -12.48 14.75 6.83
N ALA A 107 -11.20 15.00 7.09
CA ALA A 107 -10.14 14.07 6.70
C ALA A 107 -10.44 12.71 7.34
N ALA A 108 -10.46 11.66 6.52
CA ALA A 108 -10.74 10.30 7.00
C ALA A 108 -9.73 9.93 8.10
N ALA A 109 -10.22 9.24 9.14
CA ALA A 109 -9.38 8.75 10.22
C ALA A 109 -8.29 7.82 9.65
N VAL A 110 -7.03 8.18 9.86
CA VAL A 110 -5.88 7.36 9.44
C VAL A 110 -5.60 6.35 10.55
N SER A 111 -5.76 5.05 10.28
CA SER A 111 -5.31 4.00 11.18
C SER A 111 -3.78 4.03 11.28
N MET A 112 -3.23 4.03 12.50
CA MET A 112 -1.78 4.07 12.69
C MET A 112 -1.08 2.81 12.18
N ALA A 113 -1.79 1.69 12.05
CA ALA A 113 -1.27 0.48 11.44
C ALA A 113 -1.13 0.56 9.90
N ALA A 114 -1.72 1.58 9.25
CA ALA A 114 -1.47 1.88 7.83
C ALA A 114 0.00 2.30 7.56
N TYR A 115 0.72 2.79 8.58
CA TYR A 115 2.15 3.10 8.48
C TYR A 115 3.02 1.83 8.34
N TYR A 116 2.50 0.65 8.68
CA TYR A 116 3.20 -0.64 8.62
C TYR A 116 2.90 -1.46 7.38
N ASP A 117 1.91 -1.08 6.57
CA ASP A 117 1.68 -1.78 5.31
C ASP A 117 2.74 -1.35 4.34
N ARG A 118 3.74 -2.19 4.10
CA ARG A 118 4.90 -1.90 3.24
C ARG A 118 4.53 -1.98 1.75
N TYR A 119 3.38 -2.56 1.42
CA TYR A 119 3.05 -3.01 0.07
C TYR A 119 1.80 -2.29 -0.45
N ALA A 120 1.69 -2.17 -1.77
CA ALA A 120 0.44 -1.77 -2.40
C ALA A 120 -0.49 -2.98 -2.27
N GLY A 121 -1.43 -2.96 -1.31
CA GLY A 121 -2.29 -4.08 -0.90
C GLY A 121 -2.37 -5.27 -1.87
N CYS A 122 -2.11 -6.48 -1.38
CA CYS A 122 -1.96 -7.69 -2.19
C CYS A 122 -2.72 -8.90 -1.58
N ILE A 123 -2.80 -9.98 -2.35
CA ILE A 123 -3.53 -11.20 -2.01
C ILE A 123 -2.57 -12.39 -2.09
N ASP A 124 -2.73 -13.37 -1.21
CA ASP A 124 -1.90 -14.58 -1.18
C ASP A 124 -1.91 -15.35 -2.51
N GLY A 125 -0.73 -15.79 -2.96
CA GLY A 125 -0.54 -16.60 -4.16
C GLY A 125 -1.39 -17.88 -4.23
N LEU A 126 -1.74 -18.47 -3.09
CA LEU A 126 -2.53 -19.70 -3.01
C LEU A 126 -4.05 -19.48 -3.07
N SER A 127 -4.53 -18.25 -2.83
CA SER A 127 -5.94 -17.92 -3.01
C SER A 127 -6.35 -18.04 -4.48
N ARG A 128 -7.65 -18.27 -4.73
CA ARG A 128 -8.16 -18.64 -6.05
C ARG A 128 -9.02 -17.54 -6.68
N VAL A 129 -8.50 -16.93 -7.73
CA VAL A 129 -9.23 -15.97 -8.56
C VAL A 129 -10.23 -16.69 -9.47
N HIS A 130 -11.36 -16.05 -9.73
CA HIS A 130 -12.37 -16.50 -10.68
C HIS A 130 -12.02 -16.01 -12.09
N LEU A 131 -12.04 -16.93 -13.05
CA LEU A 131 -11.91 -16.63 -14.46
C LEU A 131 -13.29 -16.40 -15.10
N ALA A 132 -13.31 -15.68 -16.22
CA ALA A 132 -14.54 -15.37 -16.95
C ALA A 132 -15.28 -16.61 -17.48
N ASP A 133 -14.60 -17.75 -17.62
CA ASP A 133 -15.18 -19.05 -18.01
C ASP A 133 -15.83 -19.81 -16.83
N GLY A 134 -15.84 -19.22 -15.63
CA GLY A 134 -16.36 -19.81 -14.41
C GLY A 134 -15.40 -20.77 -13.71
N SER A 135 -14.23 -21.02 -14.28
CA SER A 135 -13.16 -21.77 -13.61
C SER A 135 -12.42 -20.91 -12.58
N ARG A 136 -11.56 -21.55 -11.78
CA ARG A 136 -10.77 -20.88 -10.75
C ARG A 136 -9.29 -21.19 -10.93
N ARG A 137 -8.43 -20.21 -10.69
CA ARG A 137 -6.97 -20.33 -10.79
C ARG A 137 -6.32 -19.73 -9.56
N ARG A 138 -5.19 -20.30 -9.11
CA ARG A 138 -4.43 -19.70 -8.01
C ARG A 138 -3.83 -18.37 -8.48
N MET A 139 -3.79 -17.37 -7.59
CA MET A 139 -3.22 -16.05 -7.90
C MET A 139 -1.80 -16.15 -8.50
N VAL A 140 -0.98 -17.08 -8.00
CA VAL A 140 0.40 -17.33 -8.49
C VAL A 140 0.47 -17.88 -9.92
N ASP A 141 -0.58 -18.54 -10.41
CA ASP A 141 -0.62 -19.14 -11.75
C ASP A 141 -1.26 -18.22 -12.80
N VAL A 142 -1.76 -17.04 -12.40
CA VAL A 142 -2.35 -16.05 -13.30
C VAL A 142 -1.26 -15.42 -14.16
N VAL A 143 -1.55 -15.22 -15.44
CA VAL A 143 -0.64 -14.58 -16.40
C VAL A 143 -1.35 -13.50 -17.19
N LYS A 144 -0.58 -12.61 -17.80
CA LYS A 144 -1.10 -11.63 -18.75
C LYS A 144 -1.90 -12.31 -19.86
N GLY A 145 -3.03 -11.73 -20.21
CA GLY A 145 -3.98 -12.26 -21.20
C GLY A 145 -5.05 -13.17 -20.59
N ASP A 146 -4.93 -13.60 -19.33
CA ASP A 146 -6.04 -14.28 -18.64
C ASP A 146 -7.24 -13.34 -18.51
N LEU A 147 -8.45 -13.89 -18.65
CA LEU A 147 -9.71 -13.16 -18.48
C LEU A 147 -10.31 -13.48 -17.11
N LEU A 148 -10.37 -12.48 -16.24
CA LEU A 148 -10.92 -12.60 -14.88
C LEU A 148 -12.38 -12.17 -14.84
N GLU A 149 -13.13 -12.77 -13.92
CA GLU A 149 -14.40 -12.19 -13.47
C GLU A 149 -14.11 -10.86 -12.75
N SER A 150 -14.70 -9.77 -13.23
CA SER A 150 -14.43 -8.41 -12.77
C SER A 150 -15.69 -7.64 -12.40
N LEU A 151 -15.50 -6.60 -11.58
CA LEU A 151 -16.48 -5.53 -11.40
C LEU A 151 -15.92 -4.26 -12.06
N GLY A 152 -16.65 -3.74 -13.03
CA GLY A 152 -16.36 -2.51 -13.78
C GLY A 152 -17.67 -1.96 -14.35
N PRO A 153 -17.68 -0.76 -14.96
CA PRO A 153 -18.93 -0.15 -15.43
C PRO A 153 -19.64 -1.12 -16.36
N ALA A 154 -20.76 -1.65 -15.87
CA ALA A 154 -21.65 -2.44 -16.68
C ALA A 154 -22.06 -1.58 -17.88
N SER A 155 -21.91 -2.13 -19.08
CA SER A 155 -22.95 -1.93 -20.08
C SER A 155 -24.30 -1.98 -19.37
N PRO A 156 -25.28 -1.09 -19.65
CA PRO A 156 -26.48 -0.84 -18.82
C PRO A 156 -27.44 -2.03 -18.55
N ALA A 157 -27.03 -3.27 -18.84
CA ALA A 157 -27.65 -4.49 -18.35
C ALA A 157 -26.88 -5.03 -17.13
N GLY A 158 -27.57 -5.29 -16.02
CA GLY A 158 -27.00 -5.71 -14.72
C GLY A 158 -26.08 -6.95 -14.75
N PRO A 159 -25.49 -7.32 -13.62
CA PRO A 159 -24.27 -8.15 -13.57
C PRO A 159 -24.55 -9.63 -13.90
N GLN A 160 -24.53 -9.95 -15.19
CA GLN A 160 -23.87 -11.16 -15.67
C GLN A 160 -22.50 -10.75 -16.21
N GLY A 161 -21.46 -11.03 -15.40
CA GLY A 161 -20.05 -11.20 -15.74
C GLY A 161 -19.40 -10.15 -16.63
N ALA A 162 -18.96 -9.02 -16.06
CA ALA A 162 -17.96 -8.19 -16.75
C ALA A 162 -16.60 -8.91 -16.67
N ALA A 163 -16.06 -9.36 -17.80
CA ALA A 163 -14.73 -9.95 -17.86
C ALA A 163 -13.67 -8.86 -18.07
N ALA A 164 -12.50 -9.01 -17.46
CA ALA A 164 -11.37 -8.11 -17.68
C ALA A 164 -10.07 -8.89 -17.94
N GLU A 165 -9.32 -8.46 -18.95
CA GLU A 165 -8.01 -9.04 -19.27
C GLU A 165 -6.95 -8.56 -18.27
N VAL A 166 -6.11 -9.48 -17.80
CA VAL A 166 -4.92 -9.15 -17.01
C VAL A 166 -3.86 -8.53 -17.92
N LEU A 167 -3.53 -7.26 -17.70
CA LEU A 167 -2.46 -6.58 -18.42
C LEU A 167 -1.09 -6.84 -17.78
N CYS A 168 -1.06 -6.94 -16.45
CA CYS A 168 0.15 -7.18 -15.69
C CYS A 168 -0.18 -7.80 -14.33
N VAL A 169 0.58 -8.83 -13.96
CA VAL A 169 0.64 -9.35 -12.60
C VAL A 169 1.74 -8.63 -11.84
N VAL A 170 1.44 -8.13 -10.65
CA VAL A 170 2.41 -7.51 -9.76
C VAL A 170 2.63 -8.45 -8.58
N ARG A 171 3.85 -8.98 -8.46
CA ARG A 171 4.26 -9.91 -7.41
C ARG A 171 5.13 -9.19 -6.40
N THR A 172 4.84 -9.40 -5.12
CA THR A 172 5.70 -9.00 -4.01
C THR A 172 6.15 -10.24 -3.27
N VAL A 173 7.46 -10.46 -3.16
CA VAL A 173 8.04 -11.62 -2.46
C VAL A 173 8.24 -11.30 -0.98
N ALA A 174 7.94 -12.24 -0.09
CA ALA A 174 8.26 -12.14 1.32
C ALA A 174 9.78 -12.32 1.54
N PRO A 175 10.48 -11.36 2.16
CA PRO A 175 11.89 -11.56 2.51
C PRO A 175 12.14 -12.75 3.46
N LEU A 176 11.16 -13.10 4.29
CA LEU A 176 11.25 -14.17 5.29
C LEU A 176 10.20 -15.29 5.09
N GLY A 177 9.60 -15.39 3.90
CA GLY A 177 8.54 -16.38 3.62
C GLY A 177 7.25 -16.18 4.41
N ARG A 178 7.02 -14.97 4.94
CA ARG A 178 5.86 -14.62 5.77
C ARG A 178 5.30 -13.25 5.43
N PHE A 179 3.99 -13.12 5.55
CA PHE A 179 3.27 -11.84 5.48
C PHE A 179 2.29 -11.71 6.64
N ARG A 180 1.99 -10.46 7.02
CA ARG A 180 0.79 -10.16 7.81
C ARG A 180 -0.41 -10.24 6.86
N LEU A 181 -1.30 -11.19 7.12
CA LEU A 181 -2.46 -11.47 6.29
C LEU A 181 -3.71 -11.58 7.17
N VAL A 182 -4.86 -11.38 6.55
CA VAL A 182 -6.17 -11.63 7.13
C VAL A 182 -6.81 -12.74 6.33
N GLN A 183 -7.23 -13.80 7.02
CA GLN A 183 -8.08 -14.84 6.45
C GLN A 183 -9.53 -14.35 6.51
N LEU A 184 -10.12 -14.04 5.36
CA LEU A 184 -11.54 -13.68 5.32
C LEU A 184 -12.43 -14.89 5.64
N PRO A 185 -13.61 -14.68 6.26
CA PRO A 185 -14.48 -15.76 6.70
C PRO A 185 -15.03 -16.59 5.53
N GLU A 186 -15.70 -17.70 5.86
CA GLU A 186 -16.42 -18.55 4.89
C GLU A 186 -15.54 -19.16 3.78
N GLY A 187 -14.23 -19.30 4.04
CA GLY A 187 -13.27 -19.80 3.05
C GLY A 187 -12.91 -18.75 1.99
N GLY A 188 -13.06 -17.47 2.32
CA GLY A 188 -12.59 -16.35 1.51
C GLY A 188 -11.06 -16.29 1.38
N PRO A 189 -10.53 -15.29 0.66
CA PRO A 189 -9.11 -15.19 0.39
C PRO A 189 -8.28 -14.78 1.61
N ARG A 190 -6.99 -15.10 1.56
CA ARG A 190 -5.97 -14.50 2.45
C ARG A 190 -5.45 -13.22 1.82
N VAL A 191 -5.65 -12.11 2.51
CA VAL A 191 -5.44 -10.76 1.95
C VAL A 191 -4.62 -9.91 2.91
N THR A 192 -3.77 -9.02 2.40
CA THR A 192 -3.07 -8.05 3.28
C THR A 192 -4.08 -7.13 3.97
N PRO A 193 -3.81 -6.68 5.22
CA PRO A 193 -4.75 -5.93 6.05
C PRO A 193 -5.47 -4.75 5.38
N TYR A 194 -4.79 -4.06 4.45
CA TYR A 194 -5.29 -2.83 3.82
C TYR A 194 -5.53 -2.95 2.32
N HIS A 195 -5.66 -4.15 1.76
CA HIS A 195 -6.16 -4.30 0.39
C HIS A 195 -7.69 -4.21 0.42
N PRO A 196 -8.33 -3.17 -0.15
CA PRO A 196 -9.78 -3.02 -0.09
C PRO A 196 -10.54 -4.21 -0.70
N VAL A 197 -11.52 -4.71 0.06
CA VAL A 197 -12.44 -5.77 -0.38
C VAL A 197 -13.89 -5.30 -0.27
N LEU A 198 -14.76 -5.80 -1.15
CA LEU A 198 -16.19 -5.50 -1.08
C LEU A 198 -16.87 -6.46 -0.11
N SER A 199 -17.40 -5.93 0.99
CA SER A 199 -18.15 -6.68 2.01
C SER A 199 -19.41 -5.91 2.39
N ASP A 200 -20.55 -6.60 2.41
CA ASP A 200 -21.86 -6.01 2.74
C ASP A 200 -22.20 -4.74 1.94
N GLY A 201 -21.83 -4.72 0.65
CA GLY A 201 -22.07 -3.60 -0.25
C GLY A 201 -21.17 -2.37 -0.06
N ALA A 202 -20.13 -2.46 0.78
CA ALA A 202 -19.17 -1.38 1.00
C ALA A 202 -17.72 -1.87 0.89
N TRP A 203 -16.83 -1.01 0.40
CA TRP A 203 -15.39 -1.26 0.42
C TRP A 203 -14.88 -1.15 1.86
N ARG A 204 -14.22 -2.20 2.34
CA ARG A 204 -13.67 -2.31 3.69
C ARG A 204 -12.26 -2.87 3.67
N PHE A 205 -11.49 -2.59 4.71
CA PHE A 205 -10.19 -3.23 4.91
C PHE A 205 -10.37 -4.59 5.57
N PRO A 206 -9.66 -5.64 5.12
CA PRO A 206 -9.68 -6.95 5.76
C PRO A 206 -9.44 -6.90 7.27
N SER A 207 -8.58 -6.00 7.77
CA SER A 207 -8.33 -5.82 9.21
C SER A 207 -9.56 -5.44 10.03
N ASP A 208 -10.57 -4.85 9.39
CA ASP A 208 -11.83 -4.47 10.04
C ASP A 208 -12.83 -5.64 10.05
N LEU A 209 -12.53 -6.72 9.33
CA LEU A 209 -13.41 -7.87 9.11
C LEU A 209 -12.97 -9.11 9.91
N ALA A 210 -11.67 -9.32 10.07
CA ALA A 210 -11.11 -10.47 10.78
C ALA A 210 -9.71 -10.16 11.34
N ALA A 211 -9.19 -11.10 12.15
CA ALA A 211 -7.89 -10.94 12.80
C ALA A 211 -6.74 -10.90 11.81
N VAL A 212 -5.74 -10.05 12.09
CA VAL A 212 -4.48 -9.99 11.36
C VAL A 212 -3.51 -10.98 11.98
N GLU A 213 -2.98 -11.89 11.18
CA GLU A 213 -2.05 -12.95 11.59
C GLU A 213 -0.76 -12.91 10.76
N GLU A 214 0.36 -13.35 11.33
CA GLU A 214 1.58 -13.60 10.58
C GLU A 214 1.55 -15.04 10.03
N LEU A 215 1.38 -15.16 8.71
CA LEU A 215 1.21 -16.45 8.04
C LEU A 215 2.35 -16.74 7.09
N GLU A 216 2.67 -18.03 6.93
CA GLU A 216 3.58 -18.49 5.87
C GLU A 216 2.97 -18.19 4.51
N CYS A 217 3.72 -17.39 3.74
CA CYS A 217 3.32 -16.87 2.45
C CYS A 217 4.58 -16.37 1.72
N ASP A 218 4.96 -17.05 0.64
CA ASP A 218 6.17 -16.71 -0.12
C ASP A 218 5.99 -15.43 -0.93
N SER A 219 4.78 -15.19 -1.43
CA SER A 219 4.49 -14.03 -2.27
C SER A 219 3.01 -13.68 -2.27
N VAL A 220 2.77 -12.39 -2.43
CA VAL A 220 1.44 -11.80 -2.58
C VAL A 220 1.35 -11.08 -3.93
N PHE A 221 0.14 -11.03 -4.46
CA PHE A 221 -0.14 -10.64 -5.85
C PHE A 221 -1.25 -9.60 -5.90
N THR A 222 -1.15 -8.71 -6.89
CA THR A 222 -2.25 -7.84 -7.34
C THR A 222 -2.17 -7.67 -8.85
N PHE A 223 -3.22 -7.15 -9.46
CA PHE A 223 -3.36 -7.11 -10.92
C PHE A 223 -3.60 -5.70 -11.45
N VAL A 224 -3.02 -5.41 -12.61
CA VAL A 224 -3.47 -4.35 -13.51
C VAL A 224 -4.41 -4.99 -14.53
N LEU A 225 -5.64 -4.48 -14.61
CA LEU A 225 -6.66 -5.00 -15.51
C LEU A 225 -6.91 -4.04 -16.67
N ALA A 226 -7.34 -4.60 -17.81
CA ALA A 226 -7.72 -3.82 -18.99
C ALA A 226 -8.88 -2.87 -18.69
N ASP A 227 -8.91 -1.76 -19.43
CA ASP A 227 -9.94 -0.72 -19.35
C ASP A 227 -10.18 -0.11 -17.95
N GLY A 228 -9.23 -0.31 -17.02
CA GLY A 228 -9.36 0.15 -15.64
C GLY A 228 -10.46 -0.59 -14.87
N ALA A 229 -10.75 -1.85 -15.20
CA ALA A 229 -11.70 -2.67 -14.46
C ALA A 229 -11.37 -2.64 -12.97
N ALA A 230 -12.34 -2.26 -12.14
CA ALA A 230 -12.07 -1.75 -10.80
C ALA A 230 -11.73 -2.85 -9.78
N ALA A 231 -12.24 -4.05 -9.98
CA ALA A 231 -12.04 -5.16 -9.07
C ALA A 231 -12.15 -6.51 -9.77
N PHE A 232 -11.62 -7.55 -9.14
CA PHE A 232 -11.70 -8.94 -9.57
C PHE A 232 -12.13 -9.84 -8.41
N VAL A 233 -12.68 -11.01 -8.72
CA VAL A 233 -13.27 -11.91 -7.71
C VAL A 233 -12.27 -12.98 -7.29
N VAL A 234 -12.01 -13.09 -5.99
CA VAL A 234 -11.17 -14.13 -5.38
C VAL A 234 -11.97 -14.84 -4.30
N GLU A 235 -12.18 -16.15 -4.48
CA GLU A 235 -12.95 -17.00 -3.55
C GLU A 235 -14.30 -16.37 -3.13
N GLY A 236 -15.00 -15.76 -4.10
CA GLY A 236 -16.30 -15.11 -3.91
C GLY A 236 -16.25 -13.68 -3.37
N VAL A 237 -15.06 -13.16 -3.03
CA VAL A 237 -14.87 -11.79 -2.52
C VAL A 237 -14.31 -10.90 -3.63
N SER A 238 -14.89 -9.70 -3.81
CA SER A 238 -14.35 -8.74 -4.79
C SER A 238 -13.21 -7.94 -4.17
N CYS A 239 -12.09 -7.89 -4.87
CA CYS A 239 -10.84 -7.28 -4.45
C CYS A 239 -10.42 -6.22 -5.47
N VAL A 240 -9.99 -5.03 -5.04
CA VAL A 240 -9.66 -3.94 -5.97
C VAL A 240 -8.42 -4.24 -6.81
N SER A 241 -8.45 -3.81 -8.07
CA SER A 241 -7.30 -3.85 -8.97
C SER A 241 -6.44 -2.59 -8.82
N LEU A 242 -5.24 -2.57 -9.43
CA LEU A 242 -4.47 -1.34 -9.56
C LEU A 242 -5.02 -0.45 -10.69
N GLY A 243 -5.08 0.86 -10.44
CA GLY A 243 -5.63 1.83 -11.39
C GLY A 243 -7.16 1.83 -11.47
N HIS A 244 -7.83 1.29 -10.45
CA HIS A 244 -9.27 1.01 -10.41
C HIS A 244 -10.22 2.22 -10.49
N GLY A 245 -9.73 3.45 -10.30
CA GLY A 245 -10.54 4.69 -10.42
C GLY A 245 -11.58 4.96 -9.32
N LEU A 246 -11.94 3.96 -8.50
CA LEU A 246 -12.93 4.10 -7.42
C LEU A 246 -12.63 5.27 -6.46
N GLN A 247 -13.69 5.98 -6.09
CA GLN A 247 -13.64 7.16 -5.19
C GLN A 247 -14.39 6.93 -3.87
N GLU A 248 -14.78 5.68 -3.59
CA GLU A 248 -15.66 5.33 -2.48
C GLU A 248 -14.88 4.71 -1.30
N GLY A 249 -15.18 5.19 -0.10
CA GLY A 249 -14.68 4.60 1.16
C GLY A 249 -13.17 4.36 1.17
N VAL A 250 -12.77 3.21 1.71
CA VAL A 250 -11.35 2.83 1.84
C VAL A 250 -10.69 2.44 0.51
N ALA A 251 -11.48 2.20 -0.54
CA ALA A 251 -10.95 1.95 -1.88
C ALA A 251 -10.37 3.23 -2.52
N ARG A 252 -10.79 4.42 -2.07
CA ARG A 252 -10.27 5.67 -2.63
C ARG A 252 -8.78 5.83 -2.29
N HIS A 253 -7.93 5.74 -3.31
CA HIS A 253 -6.50 5.94 -3.16
C HIS A 253 -5.93 6.90 -4.23
N PRO A 254 -5.29 8.05 -3.84
CA PRO A 254 -4.83 9.07 -4.79
C PRO A 254 -3.84 8.59 -5.85
N TYR A 255 -3.01 7.60 -5.50
CA TYR A 255 -2.01 7.01 -6.39
C TYR A 255 -2.42 5.63 -6.94
N LEU A 256 -2.58 4.61 -6.09
CA LEU A 256 -2.92 3.23 -6.47
C LEU A 256 -4.26 3.09 -7.24
N GLY A 257 -5.22 3.98 -6.99
CA GLY A 257 -6.48 4.03 -7.74
C GLY A 257 -6.43 4.89 -8.99
N SER A 258 -5.26 5.38 -9.41
CA SER A 258 -5.10 6.30 -10.53
C SER A 258 -4.22 5.70 -11.65
N PRO A 259 -4.28 6.23 -12.88
CA PRO A 259 -3.40 5.81 -13.97
C PRO A 259 -1.89 5.95 -13.67
N LYS A 260 -1.52 6.79 -12.68
CA LYS A 260 -0.12 7.00 -12.31
C LYS A 260 0.59 5.70 -11.89
N VAL A 261 -0.12 4.78 -11.24
CA VAL A 261 0.49 3.51 -10.85
C VAL A 261 0.85 2.66 -12.06
N LEU A 262 0.05 2.71 -13.13
CA LEU A 262 0.35 2.06 -14.41
C LEU A 262 1.53 2.74 -15.11
N GLU A 263 1.59 4.08 -15.09
CA GLU A 263 2.71 4.83 -15.67
C GLU A 263 4.04 4.46 -15.02
N ASP A 264 4.09 4.36 -13.69
CA ASP A 264 5.29 3.96 -12.98
C ASP A 264 5.61 2.46 -13.19
N LEU A 265 4.63 1.57 -13.10
CA LEU A 265 4.80 0.14 -13.40
C LEU A 265 5.31 -0.11 -14.83
N SER A 266 4.94 0.73 -15.79
CA SER A 266 5.41 0.61 -17.18
C SER A 266 6.93 0.74 -17.35
N ARG A 267 7.61 1.30 -16.34
CA ARG A 267 9.06 1.46 -16.30
C ARG A 267 9.78 0.26 -15.66
N PHE A 268 9.05 -0.66 -15.02
CA PHE A 268 9.64 -1.84 -14.40
C PHE A 268 10.01 -2.89 -15.44
N PRO A 269 11.13 -3.61 -15.25
CA PRO A 269 11.40 -4.84 -15.98
C PRO A 269 10.21 -5.79 -15.84
N GLY A 270 9.82 -6.41 -16.96
CA GLY A 270 8.76 -7.43 -16.97
C GLY A 270 7.34 -6.91 -17.19
N PHE A 271 7.08 -5.60 -17.10
CA PHE A 271 5.73 -5.05 -17.36
C PHE A 271 5.21 -5.39 -18.76
N ARG A 272 6.06 -5.27 -19.80
CA ARG A 272 5.66 -5.62 -21.17
C ARG A 272 5.33 -7.11 -21.32
N SER A 273 6.08 -7.98 -20.66
CA SER A 273 5.84 -9.43 -20.62
C SER A 273 4.73 -9.84 -19.64
N GLY A 274 4.21 -8.92 -18.82
CA GLY A 274 3.04 -9.14 -17.99
C GLY A 274 3.29 -9.60 -16.55
N LEU A 275 4.54 -9.55 -16.07
CA LEU A 275 4.87 -9.86 -14.67
C LEU A 275 5.90 -8.85 -14.18
N VAL A 276 5.55 -8.11 -13.13
CA VAL A 276 6.45 -7.20 -12.42
C VAL A 276 6.70 -7.76 -11.03
N ASP A 277 7.98 -7.97 -10.72
CA ASP A 277 8.42 -8.08 -9.34
C ASP A 277 8.49 -6.68 -8.74
N LEU A 278 7.81 -6.48 -7.62
CA LEU A 278 7.77 -5.23 -6.87
C LEU A 278 8.49 -5.40 -5.53
N PRO A 279 9.81 -5.13 -5.49
CA PRO A 279 10.56 -5.10 -4.25
C PRO A 279 10.08 -3.97 -3.31
N SER A 280 10.29 -4.15 -2.01
CA SER A 280 9.85 -3.16 -1.01
C SER A 280 10.50 -1.78 -1.18
N GLU A 281 11.75 -1.72 -1.65
CA GLU A 281 12.50 -0.48 -1.90
C GLU A 281 11.99 0.31 -3.11
N SER A 282 11.16 -0.32 -3.94
CA SER A 282 10.54 0.30 -5.10
C SER A 282 9.34 1.18 -4.74
N VAL A 283 8.84 1.10 -3.50
CA VAL A 283 7.67 1.84 -3.02
C VAL A 283 8.07 3.21 -2.47
N ILE A 284 7.52 4.29 -3.06
CA ILE A 284 7.72 5.66 -2.59
C ILE A 284 6.49 6.08 -1.77
N ARG A 285 6.73 6.68 -0.61
CA ARG A 285 5.67 7.21 0.27
C ARG A 285 5.79 8.70 0.46
N ASP A 286 4.64 9.35 0.64
CA ASP A 286 4.59 10.75 1.02
C ASP A 286 4.74 10.93 2.54
N GLU A 287 4.61 12.18 2.99
CA GLU A 287 4.73 12.58 4.40
C GLU A 287 3.63 11.96 5.29
N THR A 288 2.52 11.50 4.70
CA THR A 288 1.42 10.82 5.40
C THR A 288 1.64 9.32 5.51
N GLY A 289 2.70 8.79 4.88
CA GLY A 289 2.99 7.36 4.85
C GLY A 289 2.22 6.58 3.78
N LEU A 290 1.37 7.25 2.98
CA LEU A 290 0.67 6.64 1.85
C LEU A 290 1.61 6.46 0.66
N ILE A 291 1.36 5.42 -0.13
CA ILE A 291 2.12 5.17 -1.37
C ILE A 291 1.78 6.29 -2.36
N CYS A 292 2.80 6.96 -2.90
CA CYS A 292 2.60 8.07 -3.84
C CYS A 292 3.38 7.90 -5.16
N GLY A 293 4.15 6.82 -5.28
CA GLY A 293 4.93 6.51 -6.48
C GLY A 293 5.55 5.11 -6.41
N LEU A 294 5.92 4.57 -7.56
CA LEU A 294 6.76 3.38 -7.68
C LEU A 294 7.99 3.71 -8.53
N ARG A 295 9.16 3.18 -8.15
CA ARG A 295 10.39 3.33 -8.91
C ARG A 295 11.09 1.99 -9.07
N PRO A 296 11.61 1.64 -10.26
CA PRO A 296 12.46 0.46 -10.40
C PRO A 296 13.70 0.58 -9.52
N SER A 297 14.10 -0.52 -8.87
CA SER A 297 15.37 -0.61 -8.15
C SER A 297 16.52 -0.25 -9.11
N ARG A 298 17.43 0.64 -8.68
CA ARG A 298 18.63 0.95 -9.46
C ARG A 298 19.51 -0.30 -9.47
N ILE A 299 19.81 -0.83 -10.66
CA ILE A 299 20.88 -1.80 -10.87
C ILE A 299 22.22 -1.10 -10.63
#